data_AF-A0A6N1YB87-F1
#
_entry.id   AF-A0A6N1YB87-F1
#
_cell.length_a   1.000
_cell.length_b   1.000
_cell.length_c   1.000
_cell.angle_alpha   90.00
_cell.angle_beta   90.00
_cell.angle_gamma   90.00
#
_symmetry.space_group_name_H-M   'P 1'
#
loop_
_entity.id
_entity.type
_entity.pdbx_description
1 polymer ?
#
loop_
_entity_poly.entity_id
_entity_poly.type
_entity_poly.pdbx_seq_one_letter_code
_entity_poly.pdbx_strand_id
1 'polypeptide(L)'
;MTEITEVPSPFCGIGTDDLTIHVEGLSVKVSENGCAVNTPAFEQDITDTSARVNGKEVSLELAVAKAADLLRASNQPVIGGCATDVNGMRGVMAVADKAGAVVDNVNFPAARRNFLALQDTGWMTTTLAEIKNRCDFLLVVGVDLEGFSPRFFERYLWNKESMFLDDTSQRDVVYLGKVPSGEASTSPTGGKAKVIPCADADLPEVMAVLRALVKGRKIVAESVCGVAINDLQGIAEQLKAAKYGVVTWAAGALGFDHAELTVQMLCEMVKDINTMDTRCSGFPLGGKEGDQTANQVCGWTSAYPARTRFSSGFPEYDPFLYDSNVMLANGEADVLFWVQAFNSASVPPVTELPTVVVARSGMTFAKEPEVFIPIGTPGIDHAGHAYRLDNVIAIHLKKLRDSGLPSTAEVLNAIEHAL
;
A
#
# COMPACT_ATOMS: atom_id res chain seq x y z
N MET A 1 18.17 13.23 24.98
CA MET A 1 18.16 12.42 23.74
C MET A 1 17.96 10.97 24.12
N THR A 2 16.85 10.36 23.69
CA THR A 2 16.49 8.97 23.97
C THR A 2 16.70 8.16 22.69
N GLU A 3 17.41 7.05 22.77
CA GLU A 3 17.53 6.09 21.67
C GLU A 3 16.43 5.03 21.79
N ILE A 4 15.79 4.70 20.68
CA ILE A 4 14.76 3.67 20.58
C ILE A 4 15.13 2.77 19.40
N THR A 5 15.32 1.48 19.68
CA THR A 5 15.67 0.47 18.68
C THR A 5 14.44 -0.33 18.26
N GLU A 6 14.59 -1.15 17.21
CA GLU A 6 13.54 -2.03 16.69
C GLU A 6 12.25 -1.26 16.38
N VAL A 7 12.38 -0.08 15.76
CA VAL A 7 11.24 0.76 15.43
C VAL A 7 10.68 0.35 14.07
N PRO A 8 9.38 0.01 13.99
CA PRO A 8 8.73 -0.25 12.72
C PRO A 8 8.39 1.00 11.92
N SER A 9 8.59 0.92 10.61
CA SER A 9 8.19 1.95 9.65
C SER A 9 6.78 1.66 9.10
N PRO A 10 5.78 2.51 9.35
CA PRO A 10 4.45 2.39 8.73
C PRO A 10 4.37 3.00 7.32
N PHE A 11 5.46 3.60 6.81
CA PHE A 11 5.44 4.38 5.56
C PHE A 11 5.62 3.52 4.30
N CYS A 12 6.33 2.39 4.42
CA CYS A 12 6.52 1.45 3.32
C CYS A 12 5.82 0.12 3.61
N GLY A 13 5.32 -0.54 2.57
CA GLY A 13 4.57 -1.79 2.73
C GLY A 13 5.37 -2.92 3.38
N ILE A 14 6.69 -2.95 3.21
CA ILE A 14 7.53 -4.01 3.80
C ILE A 14 7.70 -3.89 5.31
N GLY A 15 7.28 -2.75 5.90
CA GLY A 15 7.19 -2.57 7.35
C GLY A 15 8.47 -2.94 8.10
N THR A 16 9.63 -2.44 7.65
CA THR A 16 10.92 -2.71 8.31
C THR A 16 10.84 -2.31 9.77
N ASP A 17 11.22 -3.22 10.66
CA ASP A 17 11.09 -3.15 12.12
C ASP A 17 12.41 -3.05 12.87
N ASP A 18 13.48 -2.66 12.17
CA ASP A 18 14.85 -2.60 12.66
C ASP A 18 15.44 -1.18 12.69
N LEU A 19 14.61 -0.14 12.64
CA LEU A 19 15.10 1.23 12.71
C LEU A 19 15.63 1.54 14.12
N THR A 20 16.75 2.27 14.17
CA THR A 20 17.22 2.96 15.37
C THR A 20 16.91 4.44 15.23
N ILE A 21 16.22 4.99 16.22
CA ILE A 21 15.73 6.37 16.22
C ILE A 21 16.19 7.08 17.49
N HIS A 22 16.67 8.32 17.33
CA HIS A 22 16.89 9.22 18.45
C HIS A 22 15.79 10.27 18.55
N VAL A 23 15.35 10.53 19.77
CA VAL A 23 14.33 11.52 20.08
C VAL A 23 14.87 12.56 21.05
N GLU A 24 14.66 13.83 20.72
CA GLU A 24 14.98 14.98 21.57
C GLU A 24 13.84 15.99 21.54
N GLY A 25 13.00 15.97 22.58
CA GLY A 25 11.77 16.76 22.60
C GLY A 25 10.84 16.34 21.47
N LEU A 26 10.54 17.26 20.55
CA LEU A 26 9.75 16.98 19.35
C LEU A 26 10.61 16.51 18.16
N SER A 27 11.94 16.61 18.21
CA SER A 27 12.80 16.19 17.10
C SER A 27 12.97 14.68 17.10
N VAL A 28 12.83 14.07 15.92
CA VAL A 28 13.02 12.64 15.66
C VAL A 28 14.09 12.52 14.58
N LYS A 29 15.09 11.67 14.78
CA LYS A 29 16.15 11.40 13.82
C LYS A 29 16.37 9.91 13.65
N VAL A 30 16.49 9.45 12.40
CA VAL A 30 16.83 8.06 12.10
C VAL A 30 18.35 7.93 12.09
N SER A 31 18.92 7.18 13.04
CA SER A 31 20.37 6.99 13.12
C SER A 31 20.86 5.76 12.37
N GLU A 32 20.06 4.70 12.30
CA GLU A 32 20.45 3.46 11.61
C GLU A 32 19.28 2.90 10.79
N ASN A 33 19.62 2.18 9.73
CA ASN A 33 18.68 1.40 8.89
C ASN A 33 17.63 2.26 8.15
N GLY A 34 17.89 3.56 8.02
CA GLY A 34 17.09 4.50 7.25
C GLY A 34 17.13 4.25 5.73
N CYS A 35 16.14 4.76 5.02
CA CYS A 35 16.06 4.73 3.56
C CYS A 35 15.33 5.96 3.00
N ALA A 36 15.32 6.08 1.67
CA ALA A 36 14.70 7.20 0.96
C ALA A 36 13.19 7.41 1.24
N VAL A 37 12.51 6.41 1.82
CA VAL A 37 11.08 6.50 2.19
C VAL A 37 10.89 6.80 3.67
N ASN A 38 11.55 6.04 4.57
CA ASN A 38 11.26 6.13 6.00
C ASN A 38 11.94 7.34 6.66
N THR A 39 13.19 7.67 6.32
CA THR A 39 13.95 8.76 6.95
C THR A 39 13.23 10.09 6.82
N PRO A 40 12.88 10.60 5.62
CA PRO A 40 12.17 11.87 5.53
C PRO A 40 10.80 11.84 6.22
N ALA A 41 10.13 10.69 6.25
CA ALA A 41 8.83 10.55 6.88
C ALA A 41 8.90 10.56 8.42
N PHE A 42 9.95 10.02 9.04
CA PHE A 42 10.18 10.11 10.48
C PHE A 42 10.69 11.48 10.92
N GLU A 43 11.55 12.10 10.11
CA GLU A 43 12.23 13.36 10.45
C GLU A 43 11.41 14.62 10.10
N GLN A 44 10.19 14.47 9.59
CA GLN A 44 9.31 15.59 9.30
C GLN A 44 8.90 16.33 10.59
N ASP A 45 9.09 17.65 10.57
CA ASP A 45 8.74 18.57 11.65
C ASP A 45 7.22 18.69 11.86
N ILE A 46 6.84 19.03 13.09
CA ILE A 46 5.46 19.44 13.43
C ILE A 46 5.35 20.94 13.20
N THR A 47 4.31 21.36 12.48
CA THR A 47 4.04 22.77 12.14
C THR A 47 2.65 23.19 12.59
N ASP A 48 1.63 22.37 12.33
CA ASP A 48 0.25 22.67 12.69
C ASP A 48 -0.09 22.02 14.04
N THR A 49 -0.41 22.84 15.03
CA THR A 49 -0.69 22.38 16.41
C THR A 49 -2.13 22.63 16.86
N SER A 50 -2.93 23.33 16.06
CA SER A 50 -4.30 23.70 16.39
C SER A 50 -5.25 23.42 15.22
N ALA A 51 -6.47 23.00 15.53
CA ALA A 51 -7.52 22.83 14.54
C ALA A 51 -7.93 24.18 13.94
N ARG A 52 -8.39 24.17 12.69
CA ARG A 52 -8.86 25.35 11.97
C ARG A 52 -10.28 25.15 11.46
N VAL A 53 -11.09 26.20 11.51
CA VAL A 53 -12.38 26.29 10.82
C VAL A 53 -12.36 27.51 9.93
N ASN A 54 -12.50 27.31 8.61
CA ASN A 54 -12.35 28.35 7.59
C ASN A 54 -11.02 29.14 7.77
N GLY A 55 -9.92 28.43 8.02
CA GLY A 55 -8.59 29.01 8.21
C GLY A 55 -8.33 29.72 9.54
N LYS A 56 -9.30 29.75 10.46
CA LYS A 56 -9.13 30.35 11.80
C LYS A 56 -8.90 29.27 12.83
N GLU A 57 -7.89 29.44 13.68
CA GLU A 57 -7.61 28.53 14.80
C GLU A 57 -8.80 28.46 15.77
N VAL A 58 -9.17 27.25 16.17
CA VAL A 58 -10.28 26.95 17.07
C VAL A 58 -9.90 25.77 17.98
N SER A 59 -10.73 25.53 19.02
CA SER A 59 -10.57 24.33 19.84
C SER A 59 -10.94 23.06 19.07
N LEU A 60 -10.41 21.92 19.51
CA LEU A 60 -10.72 20.62 18.91
C LEU A 60 -12.22 20.33 18.97
N GLU A 61 -12.88 20.65 20.09
CA GLU A 61 -14.31 20.42 20.29
C GLU A 61 -15.16 21.18 19.26
N LEU A 62 -14.79 22.44 18.96
CA LEU A 62 -15.51 23.25 17.98
C LEU A 62 -15.28 22.74 16.55
N ALA A 63 -14.06 22.31 16.23
CA ALA A 63 -13.76 21.69 14.93
C ALA A 63 -14.53 20.36 14.74
N VAL A 64 -14.57 19.51 15.78
CA VAL A 64 -15.34 18.26 15.79
C VAL A 64 -16.83 18.52 15.60
N ALA A 65 -17.41 19.46 16.34
CA ALA A 65 -18.82 19.82 16.19
C ALA A 65 -19.13 20.32 14.77
N LYS A 66 -18.25 21.15 14.20
CA LYS A 66 -18.42 21.66 12.84
C LYS A 66 -18.31 20.54 11.78
N ALA A 67 -17.39 19.60 11.95
CA ALA A 67 -17.27 18.44 11.06
C ALA A 67 -18.52 17.56 11.12
N ALA A 68 -19.05 17.28 12.31
CA ALA A 68 -20.28 16.53 12.50
C ALA A 68 -21.51 17.25 11.89
N ASP A 69 -21.60 18.58 12.02
CA ASP A 69 -22.67 19.36 11.41
C ASP A 69 -22.67 19.29 9.87
N LEU A 70 -21.49 19.31 9.25
CA LEU A 70 -21.35 19.16 7.80
C LEU A 70 -21.81 17.77 7.34
N LEU A 71 -21.38 16.72 8.05
CA LEU A 71 -21.78 15.34 7.76
C LEU A 71 -23.28 15.11 8.01
N ARG A 72 -23.88 15.69 9.06
CA ARG A 72 -25.31 15.54 9.35
C ARG A 72 -26.20 16.23 8.31
N ALA A 73 -25.71 17.31 7.70
CA ALA A 73 -26.41 18.04 6.65
C ALA A 73 -26.23 17.41 5.25
N SER A 74 -25.33 16.44 5.11
CA SER A 74 -24.99 15.77 3.86
C SER A 74 -25.97 14.64 3.54
N ASN A 75 -26.21 14.43 2.25
CA ASN A 75 -27.00 13.32 1.71
C ASN A 75 -26.12 12.19 1.19
N GLN A 76 -24.94 12.51 0.67
CA GLN A 76 -24.00 11.53 0.11
C GLN A 76 -22.54 11.95 0.39
N PRO A 77 -22.10 11.84 1.66
CA PRO A 77 -20.73 12.19 2.02
C PRO A 77 -19.76 11.15 1.51
N VAL A 78 -18.56 11.58 1.12
CA VAL A 78 -17.45 10.70 0.75
C VAL A 78 -16.30 10.88 1.73
N ILE A 79 -15.87 9.77 2.33
CA ILE A 79 -14.63 9.70 3.12
C ILE A 79 -13.51 9.16 2.23
N GLY A 80 -12.61 10.05 1.83
CA GLY A 80 -11.44 9.78 1.01
C GLY A 80 -10.13 9.73 1.81
N GLY A 81 -9.04 9.39 1.13
CA GLY A 81 -7.72 9.23 1.75
C GLY A 81 -7.63 7.87 2.42
N CYS A 82 -8.28 7.74 3.59
CA CYS A 82 -8.32 6.55 4.42
C CYS A 82 -6.93 5.95 4.69
N ALA A 83 -5.94 6.79 4.92
CA ALA A 83 -4.56 6.40 5.20
C ALA A 83 -4.23 6.60 6.68
N THR A 84 -4.39 5.55 7.48
CA THR A 84 -4.21 5.60 8.94
C THR A 84 -3.94 4.20 9.52
N ASP A 85 -3.79 4.10 10.83
CA ASP A 85 -3.61 2.84 11.55
C ASP A 85 -4.95 2.10 11.74
N VAL A 86 -4.92 0.91 12.34
CA VAL A 86 -6.12 0.08 12.55
C VAL A 86 -7.21 0.82 13.33
N ASN A 87 -6.84 1.58 14.37
CA ASN A 87 -7.81 2.28 15.19
C ASN A 87 -8.39 3.51 14.49
N GLY A 88 -7.55 4.26 13.76
CA GLY A 88 -8.03 5.34 12.91
C GLY A 88 -9.02 4.83 11.86
N MET A 89 -8.72 3.70 11.21
CA MET A 89 -9.61 3.16 10.18
C MET A 89 -10.91 2.61 10.78
N ARG A 90 -10.89 2.04 11.99
CA ARG A 90 -12.13 1.70 12.71
C ARG A 90 -12.99 2.93 12.97
N GLY A 91 -12.37 4.05 13.35
CA GLY A 91 -13.04 5.34 13.46
C GLY A 91 -13.66 5.80 12.13
N VAL A 92 -12.94 5.63 11.01
CA VAL A 92 -13.46 5.94 9.66
C VAL A 92 -14.73 5.13 9.38
N MET A 93 -14.68 3.81 9.61
CA MET A 93 -15.81 2.92 9.37
C MET A 93 -17.02 3.28 10.25
N ALA A 94 -16.79 3.65 11.52
CA ALA A 94 -17.87 4.05 12.43
C ALA A 94 -18.53 5.37 12.03
N VAL A 95 -17.72 6.37 11.61
CA VAL A 95 -18.25 7.63 11.05
C VAL A 95 -19.03 7.35 9.77
N ALA A 96 -18.52 6.48 8.89
CA ALA A 96 -19.17 6.14 7.63
C ALA A 96 -20.53 5.46 7.84
N ASP A 97 -20.61 4.50 8.76
CA ASP A 97 -21.84 3.80 9.12
C ASP A 97 -22.92 4.78 9.62
N LYS A 98 -22.56 5.68 10.55
CA LYS A 98 -23.49 6.71 11.05
C LYS A 98 -23.91 7.74 10.02
N ALA A 99 -22.97 8.20 9.18
CA ALA A 99 -23.23 9.24 8.19
C ALA A 99 -23.81 8.70 6.87
N GLY A 100 -23.91 7.38 6.70
CA GLY A 100 -24.27 6.76 5.43
C GLY A 100 -23.25 7.03 4.31
N ALA A 101 -21.99 7.26 4.66
CA ALA A 101 -20.97 7.72 3.73
C ALA A 101 -20.50 6.64 2.75
N VAL A 102 -19.81 7.06 1.71
CA VAL A 102 -18.91 6.20 0.92
C VAL A 102 -17.51 6.24 1.52
N VAL A 103 -16.86 5.09 1.66
CA VAL A 103 -15.45 5.00 2.09
C VAL A 103 -14.59 4.61 0.88
N ASP A 104 -13.66 5.47 0.47
CA ASP A 104 -12.68 5.17 -0.59
C ASP A 104 -11.25 5.45 -0.09
N ASN A 105 -10.35 4.52 -0.37
CA ASN A 105 -8.93 4.70 -0.06
C ASN A 105 -8.23 5.31 -1.27
N VAL A 106 -7.33 6.28 -1.05
CA VAL A 106 -6.64 6.99 -2.15
C VAL A 106 -5.84 6.06 -3.07
N ASN A 107 -5.35 4.93 -2.55
CA ASN A 107 -4.60 3.92 -3.31
C ASN A 107 -5.49 2.81 -3.88
N PHE A 108 -6.81 2.86 -3.66
CA PHE A 108 -7.73 1.85 -4.15
C PHE A 108 -7.70 1.65 -5.68
N PRO A 109 -7.49 2.66 -6.55
CA PRO A 109 -7.34 2.40 -7.99
C PRO A 109 -6.26 1.35 -8.30
N ALA A 110 -5.15 1.35 -7.56
CA ALA A 110 -4.10 0.36 -7.67
C ALA A 110 -4.50 -0.97 -7.01
N ALA A 111 -5.04 -0.93 -5.79
CA ALA A 111 -5.44 -2.12 -5.05
C ALA A 111 -6.58 -2.90 -5.72
N ARG A 112 -7.51 -2.21 -6.40
CA ARG A 112 -8.64 -2.76 -7.17
C ARG A 112 -8.19 -3.84 -8.13
N ARG A 113 -7.07 -3.64 -8.81
CA ARG A 113 -6.53 -4.61 -9.79
C ARG A 113 -6.18 -5.95 -9.13
N ASN A 114 -5.69 -5.92 -7.90
CA ASN A 114 -5.46 -7.12 -7.11
C ASN A 114 -6.77 -7.70 -6.57
N PHE A 115 -7.68 -6.87 -6.06
CA PHE A 115 -8.96 -7.35 -5.51
C PHE A 115 -9.83 -8.04 -6.56
N LEU A 116 -9.94 -7.49 -7.76
CA LEU A 116 -10.71 -8.10 -8.84
C LEU A 116 -10.14 -9.48 -9.22
N ALA A 117 -8.82 -9.60 -9.35
CA ALA A 117 -8.18 -10.90 -9.63
C ALA A 117 -8.38 -11.92 -8.50
N LEU A 118 -8.24 -11.48 -7.24
CA LEU A 118 -8.46 -12.29 -6.04
C LEU A 118 -9.91 -12.76 -5.93
N GLN A 119 -10.87 -11.86 -6.11
CA GLN A 119 -12.30 -12.16 -5.98
C GLN A 119 -12.80 -13.09 -7.09
N ASP A 120 -12.27 -12.96 -8.31
CA ASP A 120 -12.70 -13.78 -9.45
C ASP A 120 -12.09 -15.18 -9.44
N THR A 121 -10.78 -15.30 -9.20
CA THR A 121 -10.08 -16.59 -9.35
C THR A 121 -9.36 -17.08 -8.09
N GLY A 122 -9.22 -16.24 -7.07
CA GLY A 122 -8.29 -16.48 -5.98
C GLY A 122 -6.83 -16.36 -6.41
N TRP A 123 -5.93 -16.35 -5.43
CA TRP A 123 -4.48 -16.35 -5.66
C TRP A 123 -3.75 -17.23 -4.64
N MET A 124 -2.52 -17.63 -4.96
CA MET A 124 -1.63 -18.34 -4.04
C MET A 124 -0.46 -17.43 -3.69
N THR A 125 -0.52 -16.76 -2.54
CA THR A 125 0.49 -15.77 -2.15
C THR A 125 1.38 -16.26 -1.00
N THR A 126 2.48 -15.55 -0.77
CA THR A 126 3.46 -15.86 0.28
C THR A 126 3.72 -14.67 1.21
N THR A 127 4.52 -14.88 2.25
CA THR A 127 4.94 -13.86 3.22
C THR A 127 6.39 -13.46 3.03
N LEU A 128 6.77 -12.30 3.57
CA LEU A 128 8.17 -11.87 3.58
C LEU A 128 9.09 -12.85 4.33
N ALA A 129 8.57 -13.54 5.35
CA ALA A 129 9.32 -14.55 6.08
C ALA A 129 9.59 -15.80 5.21
N GLU A 130 8.63 -16.22 4.40
CA GLU A 130 8.82 -17.32 3.47
C GLU A 130 9.79 -16.94 2.34
N ILE A 131 9.70 -15.71 1.82
CA ILE A 131 10.68 -15.18 0.86
C ILE A 131 12.09 -15.23 1.45
N LYS A 132 12.27 -14.68 2.66
CA LYS A 132 13.55 -14.66 3.39
C LYS A 132 14.18 -16.04 3.53
N ASN A 133 13.38 -17.08 3.71
CA ASN A 133 13.86 -18.39 4.15
C ASN A 133 13.83 -19.48 3.08
N ARG A 134 13.06 -19.31 2.00
CA ARG A 134 12.86 -20.37 0.99
C ARG A 134 13.11 -19.93 -0.43
N CYS A 135 12.85 -18.66 -0.77
CA CYS A 135 12.89 -18.19 -2.16
C CYS A 135 14.27 -18.42 -2.78
N ASP A 136 14.35 -19.28 -3.79
CA ASP A 136 15.56 -19.53 -4.58
C ASP A 136 15.50 -18.89 -5.96
N PHE A 137 14.30 -18.56 -6.46
CA PHE A 137 14.09 -17.83 -7.70
C PHE A 137 13.04 -16.73 -7.54
N LEU A 138 13.40 -15.47 -7.84
CA LEU A 138 12.51 -14.32 -7.79
C LEU A 138 12.30 -13.73 -9.20
N LEU A 139 11.06 -13.76 -9.68
CA LEU A 139 10.62 -13.06 -10.89
C LEU A 139 9.91 -11.76 -10.51
N VAL A 140 10.47 -10.62 -10.89
CA VAL A 140 9.90 -9.28 -10.72
C VAL A 140 9.24 -8.84 -12.02
N VAL A 141 7.94 -8.55 -11.97
CA VAL A 141 7.12 -8.26 -13.16
C VAL A 141 6.61 -6.82 -13.13
N GLY A 142 6.97 -6.05 -14.16
CA GLY A 142 6.38 -4.73 -14.45
C GLY A 142 6.64 -3.65 -13.40
N VAL A 143 7.63 -3.83 -12.50
CA VAL A 143 7.92 -2.89 -11.42
C VAL A 143 9.43 -2.76 -11.18
N ASP A 144 9.87 -1.53 -10.94
CA ASP A 144 11.16 -1.28 -10.30
C ASP A 144 11.03 -1.52 -8.78
N LEU A 145 11.40 -2.74 -8.35
CA LEU A 145 11.30 -3.16 -6.95
C LEU A 145 12.22 -2.35 -6.04
N GLU A 146 13.38 -1.89 -6.55
CA GLU A 146 14.35 -1.11 -5.78
C GLU A 146 13.81 0.28 -5.46
N GLY A 147 13.20 0.95 -6.45
CA GLY A 147 12.50 2.20 -6.22
C GLY A 147 11.22 2.04 -5.41
N PHE A 148 10.50 0.93 -5.57
CA PHE A 148 9.26 0.68 -4.83
C PHE A 148 9.51 0.41 -3.34
N SER A 149 10.52 -0.40 -3.03
CA SER A 149 10.86 -0.86 -1.69
C SER A 149 12.38 -0.98 -1.50
N PRO A 150 13.08 0.13 -1.18
CA PRO A 150 14.54 0.21 -1.21
C PRO A 150 15.30 -0.86 -0.41
N ARG A 151 14.72 -1.32 0.71
CA ARG A 151 15.34 -2.30 1.60
C ARG A 151 14.85 -3.75 1.38
N PHE A 152 14.10 -4.02 0.30
CA PHE A 152 13.54 -5.35 0.06
C PHE A 152 14.65 -6.41 -0.10
N PHE A 153 15.60 -6.17 -1.00
CA PHE A 153 16.69 -7.10 -1.30
C PHE A 153 17.56 -7.34 -0.06
N GLU A 154 18.04 -6.28 0.58
CA GLU A 154 18.82 -6.34 1.83
C GLU A 154 18.15 -7.22 2.90
N ARG A 155 16.85 -7.00 3.14
CA ARG A 155 16.13 -7.65 4.25
C ARG A 155 15.67 -9.07 3.95
N TYR A 156 15.26 -9.35 2.71
CA TYR A 156 14.50 -10.55 2.38
C TYR A 156 15.12 -11.41 1.29
N LEU A 157 16.10 -10.92 0.53
CA LEU A 157 16.75 -11.72 -0.51
C LEU A 157 18.24 -11.96 -0.27
N TRP A 158 18.99 -10.95 0.17
CA TRP A 158 20.42 -11.01 0.48
C TRP A 158 20.69 -11.07 1.98
N ASN A 159 19.76 -11.66 2.73
CA ASN A 159 19.89 -11.86 4.17
C ASN A 159 21.02 -12.84 4.51
N LYS A 160 21.72 -12.61 5.62
CA LYS A 160 22.86 -13.45 6.05
C LYS A 160 22.48 -14.88 6.40
N GLU A 161 21.26 -15.09 6.91
CA GLU A 161 20.81 -16.38 7.42
C GLU A 161 19.42 -16.73 6.87
N SER A 162 19.27 -17.97 6.42
CA SER A 162 18.03 -18.55 5.90
C SER A 162 17.81 -19.93 6.52
N MET A 163 16.56 -20.30 6.79
CA MET A 163 16.24 -21.61 7.38
C MET A 163 16.40 -22.79 6.41
N PHE A 164 16.19 -22.59 5.10
CA PHE A 164 16.10 -23.68 4.13
C PHE A 164 17.01 -23.51 2.91
N LEU A 165 17.91 -22.52 2.94
CA LEU A 165 18.88 -22.28 1.88
C LEU A 165 20.27 -22.17 2.51
N ASP A 166 21.23 -22.89 1.95
CA ASP A 166 22.61 -22.92 2.44
C ASP A 166 23.35 -21.61 2.14
N ASP A 167 23.04 -20.97 1.00
CA ASP A 167 23.65 -19.71 0.56
C ASP A 167 22.61 -18.82 -0.12
N THR A 168 22.29 -17.69 0.52
CA THR A 168 21.34 -16.70 0.00
C THR A 168 21.92 -15.87 -1.14
N SER A 169 23.24 -15.84 -1.31
CA SER A 169 23.91 -15.09 -2.37
C SER A 169 23.79 -15.73 -3.75
N GLN A 170 23.29 -16.97 -3.82
CA GLN A 170 23.08 -17.74 -5.06
C GLN A 170 21.64 -17.70 -5.57
N ARG A 171 20.75 -16.89 -4.97
CA ARG A 171 19.36 -16.78 -5.44
C ARG A 171 19.31 -16.08 -6.79
N ASP A 172 18.48 -16.59 -7.67
CA ASP A 172 18.30 -16.03 -9.01
C ASP A 172 17.24 -14.92 -8.98
N VAL A 173 17.53 -13.82 -9.69
CA VAL A 173 16.60 -12.68 -9.85
C VAL A 173 16.43 -12.37 -11.33
N VAL A 174 15.18 -12.30 -11.76
CA VAL A 174 14.83 -11.89 -13.12
C VAL A 174 13.83 -10.73 -13.06
N TYR A 175 14.12 -9.66 -13.80
CA TYR A 175 13.17 -8.59 -14.08
C TYR A 175 12.57 -8.79 -15.47
N LEU A 176 11.25 -8.75 -15.56
CA LEU A 176 10.47 -8.75 -16.80
C LEU A 176 9.62 -7.48 -16.89
N GLY A 177 9.87 -6.64 -17.88
CA GLY A 177 9.19 -5.35 -18.06
C GLY A 177 10.05 -4.16 -17.62
N LYS A 178 9.89 -3.69 -16.38
CA LYS A 178 10.64 -2.52 -15.86
C LYS A 178 12.07 -2.89 -15.48
N VAL A 179 13.00 -2.00 -15.82
CA VAL A 179 14.42 -2.09 -15.42
C VAL A 179 14.56 -1.56 -13.98
N PRO A 180 15.35 -2.23 -13.10
CA PRO A 180 15.64 -1.69 -11.78
C PRO A 180 16.36 -0.34 -11.84
N SER A 181 16.04 0.57 -10.93
CA SER A 181 16.64 1.92 -10.88
C SER A 181 18.05 1.95 -10.32
N GLY A 182 18.49 0.86 -9.66
CA GLY A 182 19.78 0.77 -9.01
C GLY A 182 20.43 -0.61 -9.20
N GLU A 183 21.23 -0.98 -8.20
CA GLU A 183 22.01 -2.23 -8.18
C GLU A 183 21.70 -3.08 -6.93
N ALA A 184 20.60 -2.80 -6.21
CA ALA A 184 20.24 -3.54 -4.99
C ALA A 184 19.89 -5.02 -5.29
N SER A 185 19.47 -5.31 -6.52
CA SER A 185 19.27 -6.66 -7.04
C SER A 185 20.55 -7.40 -7.42
N THR A 186 21.72 -6.75 -7.37
CA THR A 186 23.00 -7.44 -7.53
C THR A 186 23.30 -8.27 -6.27
N SER A 187 23.56 -9.55 -6.47
CA SER A 187 23.87 -10.48 -5.38
C SER A 187 25.19 -10.11 -4.67
N PRO A 188 25.39 -10.56 -3.41
CA PRO A 188 26.65 -10.35 -2.67
C PRO A 188 27.91 -10.88 -3.38
N THR A 189 27.77 -11.83 -4.32
CA THR A 189 28.86 -12.39 -5.12
C THR A 189 29.12 -11.62 -6.43
N GLY A 190 28.35 -10.57 -6.70
CA GLY A 190 28.47 -9.71 -7.88
C GLY A 190 27.66 -10.17 -9.09
N GLY A 191 26.87 -11.24 -8.97
CA GLY A 191 25.93 -11.67 -9.99
C GLY A 191 24.78 -10.66 -10.14
N LYS A 192 24.61 -10.10 -11.33
CA LYS A 192 23.52 -9.16 -11.65
C LYS A 192 22.22 -9.91 -11.96
N ALA A 193 21.08 -9.29 -11.64
CA ALA A 193 19.78 -9.78 -12.07
C ALA A 193 19.70 -9.85 -13.60
N LYS A 194 19.04 -10.87 -14.14
CA LYS A 194 18.69 -10.91 -15.57
C LYS A 194 17.58 -9.88 -15.82
N VAL A 195 17.77 -8.99 -16.79
CA VAL A 195 16.76 -7.96 -17.12
C VAL A 195 16.28 -8.15 -18.54
N ILE A 196 14.97 -8.37 -18.69
CA ILE A 196 14.28 -8.47 -19.98
C ILE A 196 13.26 -7.34 -20.04
N PRO A 197 13.64 -6.18 -20.63
CA PRO A 197 12.76 -5.03 -20.67
C PRO A 197 11.61 -5.23 -21.67
N CYS A 198 10.43 -4.71 -21.35
CA CYS A 198 9.35 -4.49 -22.31
C CYS A 198 8.52 -3.27 -21.91
N ALA A 199 7.78 -2.69 -22.85
CA ALA A 199 6.87 -1.60 -22.55
C ALA A 199 5.68 -2.09 -21.71
N ASP A 200 5.10 -1.21 -20.90
CA ASP A 200 3.98 -1.58 -20.02
C ASP A 200 2.77 -2.09 -20.82
N ALA A 201 2.50 -1.49 -21.98
CA ALA A 201 1.42 -1.89 -22.87
C ALA A 201 1.62 -3.28 -23.51
N ASP A 202 2.87 -3.75 -23.59
CA ASP A 202 3.23 -5.04 -24.17
C ASP A 202 3.22 -6.18 -23.14
N LEU A 203 3.31 -5.84 -21.85
CA LEU A 203 3.40 -6.79 -20.75
C LEU A 203 2.27 -7.84 -20.75
N PRO A 204 0.99 -7.51 -21.06
CA PRO A 204 -0.07 -8.51 -21.15
C PRO A 204 0.23 -9.63 -22.16
N GLU A 205 0.72 -9.30 -23.36
CA GLU A 205 1.03 -10.27 -24.41
C GLU A 205 2.26 -11.10 -24.05
N VAL A 206 3.30 -10.44 -23.52
CA VAL A 206 4.52 -11.11 -23.04
C VAL A 206 4.18 -12.12 -21.93
N MET A 207 3.33 -11.74 -20.97
CA MET A 207 2.88 -12.64 -19.91
C MET A 207 2.03 -13.80 -20.42
N ALA A 208 1.20 -13.56 -21.44
CA ALA A 208 0.39 -14.63 -22.05
C ALA A 208 1.27 -15.69 -22.69
N VAL A 209 2.32 -15.26 -23.39
CA VAL A 209 3.33 -16.15 -23.97
C VAL A 209 4.11 -16.89 -22.87
N LEU A 210 4.58 -16.19 -21.83
CA LEU A 210 5.30 -16.83 -20.72
C LEU A 210 4.45 -17.92 -20.06
N ARG A 211 3.17 -17.64 -19.73
CA ARG A 211 2.25 -18.63 -19.18
C ARG A 211 2.04 -19.81 -20.14
N ALA A 212 1.94 -19.57 -21.44
CA ALA A 212 1.83 -20.63 -22.44
C ALA A 212 3.07 -21.55 -22.45
N LEU A 213 4.27 -20.98 -22.37
CA LEU A 213 5.54 -21.74 -22.30
C LEU A 213 5.67 -22.53 -21.00
N VAL A 214 5.24 -21.96 -19.87
CA VAL A 214 5.11 -22.67 -18.58
C VAL A 214 4.25 -23.92 -18.75
N LYS A 215 3.11 -23.82 -19.45
CA LYS A 215 2.21 -24.94 -19.76
C LYS A 215 2.72 -25.87 -20.88
N GLY A 216 3.96 -25.69 -21.36
CA GLY A 216 4.55 -26.51 -22.41
C GLY A 216 3.88 -26.34 -23.79
N ARG A 217 3.22 -25.20 -24.03
CA ARG A 217 2.64 -24.91 -25.34
C ARG A 217 3.75 -24.49 -26.31
N LYS A 218 3.71 -25.02 -27.53
CA LYS A 218 4.65 -24.64 -28.59
C LYS A 218 4.33 -23.24 -29.09
N ILE A 219 5.31 -22.34 -29.03
CA ILE A 219 5.27 -21.02 -29.65
C ILE A 219 6.18 -21.06 -30.90
N VAL A 220 5.63 -20.67 -32.05
CA VAL A 220 6.34 -20.73 -33.35
C VAL A 220 7.05 -19.40 -33.65
N ALA A 221 6.61 -18.31 -33.04
CA ALA A 221 7.25 -17.01 -33.19
C ALA A 221 8.67 -17.01 -32.60
N GLU A 222 9.55 -16.16 -33.12
CA GLU A 222 10.90 -15.95 -32.59
C GLU A 222 10.91 -14.92 -31.45
N SER A 223 9.96 -13.97 -31.48
CA SER A 223 9.78 -12.94 -30.45
C SER A 223 8.30 -12.54 -30.29
N VAL A 224 8.00 -11.89 -29.16
CA VAL A 224 6.72 -11.22 -28.84
C VAL A 224 7.03 -9.85 -28.26
N CYS A 225 6.46 -8.78 -28.83
CA CYS A 225 6.70 -7.40 -28.39
C CYS A 225 8.19 -7.04 -28.19
N GLY A 226 9.06 -7.53 -29.09
CA GLY A 226 10.51 -7.30 -29.00
C GLY A 226 11.27 -8.19 -28.01
N VAL A 227 10.58 -9.05 -27.25
CA VAL A 227 11.19 -10.04 -26.34
C VAL A 227 11.36 -11.37 -27.06
N ALA A 228 12.57 -11.94 -27.05
CA ALA A 228 12.83 -13.23 -27.65
C ALA A 228 12.09 -14.36 -26.92
N ILE A 229 11.50 -15.31 -27.66
CA ILE A 229 10.81 -16.47 -27.07
C ILE A 229 11.78 -17.33 -26.27
N ASN A 230 13.04 -17.44 -26.68
CA ASN A 230 14.07 -18.16 -25.94
C ASN A 230 14.33 -17.57 -24.55
N ASP A 231 14.23 -16.25 -24.40
CA ASP A 231 14.39 -15.61 -23.09
C ASP A 231 13.23 -15.95 -22.16
N LEU A 232 12.00 -15.92 -22.68
CA LEU A 232 10.80 -16.31 -21.92
C LEU A 232 10.79 -17.81 -21.62
N GLN A 233 11.27 -18.65 -22.54
CA GLN A 233 11.43 -20.09 -22.32
C GLN A 233 12.41 -20.34 -21.15
N GLY A 234 13.51 -19.59 -21.08
CA GLY A 234 14.43 -19.64 -19.94
C GLY A 234 13.75 -19.32 -18.61
N ILE A 235 12.94 -18.25 -18.55
CA ILE A 235 12.16 -17.93 -17.33
C ILE A 235 11.21 -19.08 -16.98
N ALA A 236 10.49 -19.62 -17.96
CA ALA A 236 9.54 -20.72 -17.75
C ALA A 236 10.24 -21.98 -17.19
N GLU A 237 11.44 -22.29 -17.68
CA GLU A 237 12.25 -23.40 -17.18
C GLU A 237 12.76 -23.16 -15.77
N GLN A 238 13.25 -21.95 -15.47
CA GLN A 238 13.69 -21.58 -14.12
C GLN A 238 12.52 -21.65 -13.11
N LEU A 239 11.34 -21.14 -13.47
CA LEU A 239 10.14 -21.25 -12.62
C LEU A 239 9.75 -22.70 -12.32
N LYS A 240 9.89 -23.61 -13.29
CA LYS A 240 9.60 -25.04 -13.11
C LYS A 240 10.69 -25.79 -12.33
N ALA A 241 11.94 -25.33 -12.42
CA ALA A 241 13.08 -25.95 -11.77
C ALA A 241 13.32 -25.46 -10.33
N ALA A 242 12.79 -24.28 -9.98
CA ALA A 242 12.90 -23.71 -8.64
C ALA A 242 12.33 -24.65 -7.57
N LYS A 243 12.90 -24.64 -6.37
CA LYS A 243 12.31 -25.30 -5.19
C LYS A 243 11.22 -24.44 -4.57
N TYR A 244 11.39 -23.12 -4.59
CA TYR A 244 10.43 -22.14 -4.12
C TYR A 244 10.53 -20.85 -4.96
N GLY A 245 9.83 -20.83 -6.08
CA GLY A 245 9.76 -19.65 -6.95
C GLY A 245 8.79 -18.59 -6.42
N VAL A 246 9.14 -17.32 -6.54
CA VAL A 246 8.25 -16.19 -6.18
C VAL A 246 8.08 -15.28 -7.38
N VAL A 247 6.82 -14.95 -7.71
CA VAL A 247 6.46 -13.97 -8.74
C VAL A 247 5.92 -12.73 -8.06
N THR A 248 6.63 -11.61 -8.15
CA THR A 248 6.28 -10.35 -7.50
C THR A 248 5.89 -9.27 -8.51
N TRP A 249 4.88 -8.46 -8.19
CA TRP A 249 4.38 -7.38 -9.03
C TRP A 249 3.84 -6.24 -8.16
N ALA A 250 3.83 -5.01 -8.66
CA ALA A 250 3.07 -3.92 -8.03
C ALA A 250 1.91 -3.54 -8.94
N ALA A 251 0.68 -3.79 -8.50
CA ALA A 251 -0.50 -3.50 -9.31
C ALA A 251 -0.63 -2.01 -9.68
N GLY A 252 -0.16 -1.10 -8.82
CA GLY A 252 -0.10 0.33 -9.10
C GLY A 252 0.96 0.74 -10.14
N ALA A 253 1.97 -0.10 -10.38
CA ALA A 253 2.99 0.15 -11.40
C ALA A 253 2.55 -0.28 -12.82
N LEU A 254 1.49 -1.10 -12.92
CA LEU A 254 0.95 -1.57 -14.20
C LEU A 254 0.08 -0.48 -14.84
N GLY A 255 0.72 0.55 -15.40
CA GLY A 255 0.09 1.79 -15.88
C GLY A 255 -0.69 1.68 -17.19
N PHE A 256 -1.51 0.64 -17.37
CA PHE A 256 -2.32 0.41 -18.57
C PHE A 256 -3.76 -0.02 -18.22
N ASP A 257 -4.64 0.10 -19.20
CA ASP A 257 -6.04 -0.27 -19.08
C ASP A 257 -6.18 -1.78 -18.86
N HIS A 258 -7.17 -2.17 -18.05
CA HIS A 258 -7.47 -3.57 -17.74
C HIS A 258 -6.31 -4.37 -17.13
N ALA A 259 -5.36 -3.72 -16.45
CA ALA A 259 -4.21 -4.38 -15.83
C ALA A 259 -4.57 -5.47 -14.81
N GLU A 260 -5.79 -5.48 -14.27
CA GLU A 260 -6.34 -6.59 -13.48
C GLU A 260 -6.28 -7.94 -14.20
N LEU A 261 -6.42 -7.97 -15.53
CA LEU A 261 -6.32 -9.19 -16.33
C LEU A 261 -4.88 -9.73 -16.37
N THR A 262 -3.89 -8.84 -16.39
CA THR A 262 -2.47 -9.24 -16.26
C THR A 262 -2.19 -9.77 -14.87
N VAL A 263 -2.75 -9.17 -13.82
CA VAL A 263 -2.66 -9.69 -12.44
C VAL A 263 -3.31 -11.06 -12.33
N GLN A 264 -4.51 -11.25 -12.89
CA GLN A 264 -5.18 -12.54 -12.95
C GLN A 264 -4.32 -13.58 -13.68
N MET A 265 -3.71 -13.20 -14.80
CA MET A 265 -2.81 -14.08 -15.55
C MET A 265 -1.56 -14.50 -14.76
N LEU A 266 -0.96 -13.59 -14.00
CA LEU A 266 0.13 -13.88 -13.07
C LEU A 266 -0.32 -14.89 -12.00
N CYS A 267 -1.46 -14.64 -11.36
CA CYS A 267 -2.02 -15.51 -10.33
C CYS A 267 -2.31 -16.92 -10.87
N GLU A 268 -2.87 -16.98 -12.07
CA GLU A 268 -3.18 -18.23 -12.77
C GLU A 268 -1.93 -18.99 -13.22
N MET A 269 -0.89 -18.30 -13.68
CA MET A 269 0.41 -18.91 -13.99
C MET A 269 1.04 -19.53 -12.74
N VAL A 270 0.97 -18.85 -11.59
CA VAL A 270 1.43 -19.40 -10.30
C VAL A 270 0.65 -20.68 -9.95
N LYS A 271 -0.67 -20.71 -10.14
CA LYS A 271 -1.48 -21.94 -9.94
C LYS A 271 -1.06 -23.06 -10.88
N ASP A 272 -0.86 -22.76 -12.16
CA ASP A 272 -0.40 -23.73 -13.16
C ASP A 272 0.94 -24.35 -12.73
N ILE A 273 1.92 -23.55 -12.29
CA ILE A 273 3.24 -24.04 -11.83
C ILE A 273 3.12 -24.98 -10.63
N ASN A 274 2.21 -24.69 -9.68
CA ASN A 274 1.97 -25.55 -8.51
C ASN A 274 1.40 -26.94 -8.85
N THR A 275 1.02 -27.20 -10.11
CA THR A 275 0.64 -28.54 -10.59
C THR A 275 1.82 -29.35 -11.12
N MET A 276 3.03 -28.77 -11.17
CA MET A 276 4.22 -29.32 -11.85
C MET A 276 5.29 -29.83 -10.88
N ASP A 277 4.89 -30.35 -9.72
CA ASP A 277 5.79 -30.88 -8.67
C ASP A 277 6.88 -29.89 -8.20
N THR A 278 6.54 -28.60 -8.19
CA THR A 278 7.33 -27.50 -7.65
C THR A 278 6.44 -26.55 -6.86
N ARG A 279 7.03 -25.68 -6.04
CA ARG A 279 6.33 -24.63 -5.30
C ARG A 279 6.58 -23.27 -5.92
N CYS A 280 5.50 -22.57 -6.26
CA CYS A 280 5.54 -21.18 -6.67
C CYS A 280 4.52 -20.35 -5.90
N SER A 281 4.79 -19.07 -5.64
CA SER A 281 3.83 -18.18 -4.99
C SER A 281 3.89 -16.77 -5.55
N GLY A 282 2.73 -16.12 -5.60
CA GLY A 282 2.63 -14.71 -5.89
C GLY A 282 3.02 -13.84 -4.70
N PHE A 283 3.52 -12.64 -4.96
CA PHE A 283 3.81 -11.65 -3.93
C PHE A 283 3.40 -10.26 -4.42
N PRO A 284 2.14 -9.84 -4.23
CA PRO A 284 1.70 -8.51 -4.61
C PRO A 284 2.33 -7.45 -3.71
N LEU A 285 3.06 -6.52 -4.32
CA LEU A 285 3.60 -5.32 -3.68
C LEU A 285 2.49 -4.28 -3.49
N GLY A 286 2.48 -3.62 -2.33
CA GLY A 286 1.47 -2.63 -1.95
C GLY A 286 1.71 -2.11 -0.54
N GLY A 287 0.67 -1.59 0.11
CA GLY A 287 0.69 -1.34 1.56
C GLY A 287 1.45 -0.09 2.03
N LYS A 288 1.81 0.83 1.12
CA LYS A 288 2.35 2.13 1.51
C LYS A 288 1.29 2.89 2.33
N GLU A 289 1.73 3.63 3.35
CA GLU A 289 0.88 4.58 4.09
C GLU A 289 -0.42 3.97 4.64
N GLY A 290 -0.38 2.71 5.09
CA GLY A 290 -1.54 2.03 5.67
C GLY A 290 -2.58 1.53 4.67
N ASP A 291 -2.28 1.47 3.37
CA ASP A 291 -3.18 0.94 2.33
C ASP A 291 -3.73 -0.47 2.64
N GLN A 292 -2.85 -1.41 3.03
CA GLN A 292 -3.34 -2.74 3.45
C GLN A 292 -4.13 -2.69 4.75
N THR A 293 -3.73 -1.84 5.69
CA THR A 293 -4.46 -1.64 6.94
C THR A 293 -5.89 -1.21 6.65
N ALA A 294 -6.07 -0.22 5.76
CA ALA A 294 -7.38 0.30 5.40
C ALA A 294 -8.29 -0.81 4.85
N ASN A 295 -7.81 -1.53 3.83
CA ASN A 295 -8.60 -2.56 3.18
C ASN A 295 -8.87 -3.78 4.06
N GLN A 296 -7.95 -4.17 4.93
CA GLN A 296 -8.18 -5.22 5.93
C GLN A 296 -9.28 -4.83 6.92
N VAL A 297 -9.22 -3.60 7.44
CA VAL A 297 -10.24 -3.08 8.37
C VAL A 297 -11.60 -3.02 7.71
N CYS A 298 -11.69 -2.51 6.48
CA CYS A 298 -12.92 -2.58 5.69
C CYS A 298 -13.41 -4.02 5.58
N GLY A 299 -12.52 -4.96 5.22
CA GLY A 299 -12.84 -6.36 4.98
C GLY A 299 -13.46 -7.05 6.19
N TRP A 300 -12.86 -6.94 7.38
CA TRP A 300 -13.44 -7.59 8.56
C TRP A 300 -14.63 -6.83 9.16
N THR A 301 -14.82 -5.55 8.82
CA THR A 301 -15.92 -4.73 9.36
C THR A 301 -17.17 -4.79 8.48
N SER A 302 -16.99 -4.84 7.16
CA SER A 302 -18.08 -4.72 6.17
C SER A 302 -18.17 -5.89 5.18
N ALA A 303 -17.27 -6.89 5.28
CA ALA A 303 -17.08 -7.97 4.32
C ALA A 303 -16.52 -7.55 2.94
N TYR A 304 -16.30 -6.25 2.72
CA TYR A 304 -15.78 -5.69 1.48
C TYR A 304 -14.53 -4.84 1.74
N PRO A 305 -13.63 -4.65 0.76
CA PRO A 305 -12.56 -3.66 0.90
C PRO A 305 -13.14 -2.23 0.85
N ALA A 306 -12.31 -1.19 0.66
CA ALA A 306 -12.86 0.15 0.41
C ALA A 306 -13.72 0.19 -0.88
N ARG A 307 -14.30 1.35 -1.21
CA ARG A 307 -15.37 1.54 -2.20
C ARG A 307 -16.68 0.89 -1.78
N THR A 308 -17.06 1.19 -0.54
CA THR A 308 -18.27 0.67 0.09
C THR A 308 -19.10 1.83 0.61
N ARG A 309 -20.40 1.83 0.29
CA ARG A 309 -21.42 2.79 0.73
C ARG A 309 -22.22 2.24 1.90
N PHE A 310 -22.61 3.11 2.83
CA PHE A 310 -23.35 2.73 4.04
C PHE A 310 -24.77 3.33 4.16
N SER A 311 -25.23 4.17 3.22
CA SER A 311 -26.53 4.86 3.32
C SER A 311 -27.78 3.98 3.26
N SER A 312 -27.68 2.74 2.78
CA SER A 312 -28.82 1.81 2.68
C SER A 312 -29.09 1.02 3.97
N GLY A 313 -28.35 1.27 5.06
CA GLY A 313 -28.43 0.50 6.31
C GLY A 313 -27.73 -0.85 6.26
N PHE A 314 -27.00 -1.13 5.18
CA PHE A 314 -26.08 -2.25 5.02
C PHE A 314 -24.96 -1.84 4.04
N PRO A 315 -23.78 -2.49 4.08
CA PRO A 315 -22.68 -2.17 3.18
C PRO A 315 -23.00 -2.55 1.73
N GLU A 316 -22.87 -1.60 0.81
CA GLU A 316 -22.95 -1.82 -0.63
C GLU A 316 -21.59 -1.58 -1.27
N TYR A 317 -21.01 -2.62 -1.85
CA TYR A 317 -19.70 -2.54 -2.50
C TYR A 317 -19.83 -2.49 -4.01
N ASP A 318 -19.21 -1.49 -4.60
CA ASP A 318 -19.00 -1.40 -6.03
C ASP A 318 -17.66 -0.70 -6.32
N PRO A 319 -16.66 -1.42 -6.88
CA PRO A 319 -15.33 -0.90 -7.07
C PRO A 319 -15.21 0.16 -8.18
N PHE A 320 -16.30 0.50 -8.88
CA PHE A 320 -16.34 1.49 -9.94
C PHE A 320 -17.25 2.67 -9.60
N LEU A 321 -18.45 2.40 -9.08
CA LEU A 321 -19.44 3.41 -8.73
C LEU A 321 -18.97 4.29 -7.57
N TYR A 322 -18.31 3.70 -6.57
CA TYR A 322 -17.91 4.39 -5.35
C TYR A 322 -16.45 4.86 -5.38
N ASP A 323 -15.96 5.25 -6.56
CA ASP A 323 -14.68 5.94 -6.74
C ASP A 323 -14.83 7.41 -6.35
N SER A 324 -14.12 7.88 -5.33
CA SER A 324 -14.29 9.24 -4.82
C SER A 324 -14.03 10.31 -5.87
N ASN A 325 -13.07 10.09 -6.78
CA ASN A 325 -12.77 11.09 -7.81
C ASN A 325 -13.88 11.16 -8.86
N VAL A 326 -14.46 10.02 -9.22
CA VAL A 326 -15.61 9.97 -10.15
C VAL A 326 -16.84 10.62 -9.52
N MET A 327 -17.14 10.28 -8.26
CA MET A 327 -18.26 10.88 -7.52
C MET A 327 -18.13 12.40 -7.42
N LEU A 328 -16.92 12.90 -7.13
CA LEU A 328 -16.64 14.35 -7.09
C LEU A 328 -16.82 14.98 -8.48
N ALA A 329 -16.28 14.36 -9.54
CA ALA A 329 -16.37 14.88 -10.91
C ALA A 329 -17.81 14.91 -11.43
N ASN A 330 -18.64 13.95 -11.03
CA ASN A 330 -20.05 13.85 -11.44
C ASN A 330 -21.00 14.70 -10.57
N GLY A 331 -20.51 15.31 -9.49
CA GLY A 331 -21.35 16.05 -8.54
C GLY A 331 -22.28 15.14 -7.72
N GLU A 332 -21.89 13.88 -7.52
CA GLU A 332 -22.64 12.90 -6.73
C GLU A 332 -22.39 13.06 -5.23
N ALA A 333 -21.20 13.52 -4.85
CA ALA A 333 -20.85 13.83 -3.47
C ALA A 333 -21.24 15.27 -3.11
N ASP A 334 -21.68 15.49 -1.87
CA ASP A 334 -21.99 16.84 -1.35
C ASP A 334 -21.10 17.28 -0.18
N VAL A 335 -20.33 16.37 0.43
CA VAL A 335 -19.26 16.66 1.40
C VAL A 335 -18.06 15.74 1.15
N LEU A 336 -16.85 16.30 1.20
CA LEU A 336 -15.60 15.53 1.19
C LEU A 336 -15.00 15.49 2.60
N PHE A 337 -14.79 14.29 3.14
CA PHE A 337 -14.04 14.08 4.36
C PHE A 337 -12.72 13.38 4.00
N TRP A 338 -11.57 13.97 4.32
CA TRP A 338 -10.26 13.42 4.00
C TRP A 338 -9.49 12.97 5.24
N VAL A 339 -9.03 11.73 5.26
CA VAL A 339 -8.20 11.17 6.34
C VAL A 339 -6.82 10.75 5.83
N GLN A 340 -5.76 11.40 6.32
CA GLN A 340 -4.39 11.11 5.91
C GLN A 340 -3.37 11.34 7.04
N ALA A 341 -3.05 10.28 7.77
CA ALA A 341 -2.21 10.32 8.96
C ALA A 341 -0.71 10.17 8.68
N PHE A 342 -0.30 9.82 7.44
CA PHE A 342 1.10 9.49 7.13
C PHE A 342 1.80 10.51 6.26
N ASN A 343 1.22 10.86 5.10
CA ASN A 343 1.89 11.67 4.09
C ASN A 343 1.22 13.04 3.95
N SER A 344 1.88 14.09 4.43
CA SER A 344 1.35 15.46 4.36
C SER A 344 1.31 16.04 2.94
N ALA A 345 1.97 15.41 1.96
CA ALA A 345 1.85 15.77 0.55
C ALA A 345 0.68 15.08 -0.16
N SER A 346 0.06 14.07 0.46
CA SER A 346 -1.14 13.40 -0.06
C SER A 346 -2.39 14.18 0.36
N VAL A 347 -2.58 15.33 -0.31
CA VAL A 347 -3.66 16.30 -0.05
C VAL A 347 -4.99 15.85 -0.69
N PRO A 348 -6.14 16.31 -0.17
CA PRO A 348 -7.44 16.03 -0.80
C PRO A 348 -7.53 16.60 -2.23
N PRO A 349 -8.35 15.99 -3.11
CA PRO A 349 -8.69 16.57 -4.40
C PRO A 349 -9.28 17.98 -4.27
N VAL A 350 -8.95 18.87 -5.21
CA VAL A 350 -9.50 20.24 -5.23
C VAL A 350 -10.97 20.19 -5.64
N THR A 351 -11.85 20.77 -4.81
CA THR A 351 -13.29 20.78 -5.03
C THR A 351 -13.97 22.03 -4.44
N GLU A 352 -15.18 22.32 -4.92
CA GLU A 352 -16.05 23.36 -4.34
C GLU A 352 -16.94 22.87 -3.20
N LEU A 353 -16.96 21.55 -2.95
CA LEU A 353 -17.71 20.97 -1.85
C LEU A 353 -17.12 21.36 -0.49
N PRO A 354 -17.96 21.47 0.56
CA PRO A 354 -17.49 21.51 1.92
C PRO A 354 -16.54 20.34 2.21
N THR A 355 -15.36 20.66 2.71
CA THR A 355 -14.27 19.71 2.93
C THR A 355 -13.85 19.70 4.40
N VAL A 356 -13.82 18.51 5.00
CA VAL A 356 -13.25 18.25 6.32
C VAL A 356 -11.96 17.47 6.13
N VAL A 357 -10.86 17.91 6.75
CA VAL A 357 -9.56 17.24 6.68
C VAL A 357 -9.08 16.87 8.07
N VAL A 358 -8.85 15.58 8.32
CA VAL A 358 -8.18 15.06 9.51
C VAL A 358 -6.87 14.45 9.04
N ALA A 359 -5.77 15.19 9.20
CA ALA A 359 -4.51 14.80 8.57
C ALA A 359 -3.27 15.16 9.39
N ARG A 360 -2.16 14.52 9.04
CA ARG A 360 -0.84 14.76 9.61
C ARG A 360 -0.51 16.26 9.58
N SER A 361 -0.02 16.78 10.70
CA SER A 361 0.53 18.15 10.76
C SER A 361 1.50 18.44 9.61
N GLY A 362 1.45 19.65 9.05
CA GLY A 362 2.30 20.08 7.93
C GLY A 362 1.70 19.86 6.55
N MET A 363 0.41 19.51 6.47
CA MET A 363 -0.32 19.45 5.22
C MET A 363 -0.65 20.87 4.75
N THR A 364 -0.29 21.19 3.49
CA THR A 364 -0.57 22.48 2.87
C THR A 364 -1.65 22.35 1.81
N PHE A 365 -2.61 23.26 1.79
CA PHE A 365 -3.79 23.18 0.93
C PHE A 365 -3.79 24.27 -0.14
N ALA A 366 -4.20 23.91 -1.36
CA ALA A 366 -4.45 24.90 -2.42
C ALA A 366 -5.67 25.79 -2.10
N LYS A 367 -6.69 25.20 -1.46
CA LYS A 367 -7.88 25.85 -0.92
C LYS A 367 -8.05 25.40 0.52
N GLU A 368 -8.16 26.35 1.45
CA GLU A 368 -8.35 26.03 2.87
C GLU A 368 -9.68 25.26 3.06
N PRO A 369 -9.67 24.10 3.72
CA PRO A 369 -10.89 23.35 4.00
C PRO A 369 -11.76 24.06 5.06
N GLU A 370 -13.06 23.77 5.05
CA GLU A 370 -14.02 24.26 6.04
C GLU A 370 -13.62 23.84 7.46
N VAL A 371 -13.03 22.64 7.60
CA VAL A 371 -12.46 22.14 8.85
C VAL A 371 -11.13 21.44 8.57
N PHE A 372 -10.08 21.81 9.29
CA PHE A 372 -8.83 21.07 9.36
C PHE A 372 -8.51 20.71 10.80
N ILE A 373 -8.23 19.44 11.07
CA ILE A 373 -7.81 18.95 12.38
C ILE A 373 -6.45 18.28 12.22
N PRO A 374 -5.35 18.90 12.67
CA PRO A 374 -4.04 18.27 12.64
C PRO A 374 -4.00 17.12 13.66
N ILE A 375 -3.44 15.98 13.24
CA ILE A 375 -3.30 14.78 14.07
C ILE A 375 -1.85 14.32 14.18
N GLY A 376 -1.55 13.62 15.27
CA GLY A 376 -0.29 12.90 15.44
C GLY A 376 -0.20 11.68 14.54
N THR A 377 1.00 11.39 14.04
CA THR A 377 1.26 10.25 13.16
C THR A 377 1.37 8.95 13.96
N PRO A 378 0.58 7.90 13.68
CA PRO A 378 0.75 6.61 14.34
C PRO A 378 2.11 6.00 13.97
N GLY A 379 2.84 5.49 14.97
CA GLY A 379 4.24 5.06 14.83
C GLY A 379 5.28 6.14 15.10
N ILE A 380 4.85 7.38 15.35
CA ILE A 380 5.71 8.48 15.79
C ILE A 380 5.13 9.12 17.06
N ASP A 381 3.91 9.63 16.98
CA ASP A 381 3.25 10.40 18.04
C ASP A 381 2.29 9.55 18.88
N HIS A 382 1.81 8.43 18.32
CA HIS A 382 0.92 7.48 18.99
C HIS A 382 1.34 6.04 18.71
N ALA A 383 1.11 5.16 19.68
CA ALA A 383 1.17 3.72 19.45
C ALA A 383 -0.05 3.26 18.65
N GLY A 384 0.08 2.17 17.90
CA GLY A 384 -0.99 1.70 17.02
C GLY A 384 -0.66 0.37 16.37
N HIS A 385 -1.45 -0.02 15.38
CA HIS A 385 -1.18 -1.21 14.57
C HIS A 385 -1.33 -0.89 13.09
N ALA A 386 -0.45 -1.44 12.26
CA ALA A 386 -0.57 -1.39 10.81
C ALA A 386 -0.28 -2.77 10.21
N TYR A 387 -0.94 -3.11 9.11
CA TYR A 387 -0.70 -4.36 8.40
C TYR A 387 0.43 -4.20 7.40
N ARG A 388 1.35 -5.16 7.44
CA ARG A 388 2.41 -5.29 6.42
C ARG A 388 1.81 -5.74 5.09
N LEU A 389 2.53 -5.50 3.98
CA LEU A 389 2.02 -5.77 2.64
C LEU A 389 1.57 -7.23 2.40
N ASP A 390 2.15 -8.17 3.15
CA ASP A 390 1.85 -9.60 3.05
C ASP A 390 0.59 -10.01 3.81
N ASN A 391 -0.16 -9.06 4.39
CA ASN A 391 -1.50 -9.22 4.97
C ASN A 391 -1.63 -10.20 6.14
N VAL A 392 -0.52 -10.75 6.63
CA VAL A 392 -0.51 -11.69 7.77
C VAL A 392 -0.07 -11.00 9.07
N ILE A 393 0.89 -10.08 8.99
CA ILE A 393 1.50 -9.46 10.18
C ILE A 393 0.89 -8.08 10.43
N ALA A 394 0.24 -7.95 11.59
CA ALA A 394 -0.05 -6.67 12.20
C ALA A 394 1.17 -6.21 13.00
N ILE A 395 1.83 -5.15 12.54
CA ILE A 395 3.00 -4.56 13.17
C ILE A 395 2.54 -3.64 14.30
N HIS A 396 3.13 -3.79 15.48
CA HIS A 396 2.89 -2.91 16.61
C HIS A 396 3.73 -1.63 16.48
N LEU A 397 3.06 -0.51 16.20
CA LEU A 397 3.68 0.80 16.04
C LEU A 397 3.96 1.42 17.42
N LYS A 398 5.15 1.97 17.61
CA LYS A 398 5.59 2.59 18.88
C LYS A 398 5.20 4.07 18.94
N LYS A 399 4.97 4.60 20.15
CA LYS A 399 4.99 6.04 20.42
C LYS A 399 6.44 6.45 20.69
N LEU A 400 6.99 7.34 19.87
CA LEU A 400 8.39 7.79 19.94
C LEU A 400 8.54 9.13 20.64
N ARG A 401 7.60 10.06 20.41
CA ARG A 401 7.54 11.38 21.05
C ARG A 401 6.13 11.73 21.50
N ASP A 402 5.99 12.81 22.25
CA ASP A 402 4.70 13.38 22.63
C ASP A 402 4.50 14.73 21.93
N SER A 403 3.64 14.77 20.91
CA SER A 403 3.37 15.97 20.11
C SER A 403 2.29 16.88 20.71
N GLY A 404 1.48 16.35 21.63
CA GLY A 404 0.25 17.02 22.10
C GLY A 404 -0.90 17.04 21.09
N LEU A 405 -0.71 16.50 19.89
CA LEU A 405 -1.77 16.35 18.89
C LEU A 405 -2.65 15.12 19.20
N PRO A 406 -3.95 15.16 18.87
CA PRO A 406 -4.80 13.99 19.01
C PRO A 406 -4.46 12.92 17.95
N SER A 407 -4.77 11.67 18.25
CA SER A 407 -4.72 10.58 17.29
C SER A 407 -5.89 10.63 16.30
N THR A 408 -5.73 9.98 15.14
CA THR A 408 -6.83 9.82 14.17
C THR A 408 -8.09 9.24 14.82
N ALA A 409 -7.92 8.21 15.67
CA ALA A 409 -9.03 7.52 16.32
C ALA A 409 -9.77 8.43 17.32
N GLU A 410 -9.04 9.23 18.11
CA GLU A 410 -9.67 10.16 19.06
C GLU A 410 -10.55 11.19 18.34
N VAL A 411 -10.06 11.77 17.24
CA VAL A 411 -10.82 12.74 16.43
C VAL A 411 -12.05 12.08 15.80
N LEU A 412 -11.88 10.94 15.14
CA LEU A 412 -12.99 10.28 14.44
C LEU A 412 -14.05 9.74 15.40
N ASN A 413 -13.64 9.20 16.56
CA ASN A 413 -14.59 8.80 17.60
C ASN A 413 -15.36 10.02 18.13
N ALA A 414 -14.69 11.16 18.37
CA ALA A 414 -15.38 12.36 18.83
C ALA A 414 -16.40 12.88 17.80
N ILE A 415 -16.08 12.82 16.50
CA ILE A 415 -17.01 13.15 15.42
C ILE A 415 -18.18 12.15 15.38
N GLU A 416 -17.90 10.86 15.47
CA GLU A 416 -18.91 9.80 15.51
C GLU A 416 -19.88 9.97 16.68
N HIS A 417 -19.41 10.37 17.87
CA HIS A 417 -20.29 10.63 19.02
C HIS A 417 -21.14 11.91 18.86
N ALA A 418 -20.67 12.85 18.06
CA ALA A 418 -21.39 14.09 17.78
C ALA A 418 -22.42 13.94 16.65
N LEU A 419 -22.32 12.92 15.79
CA LEU A 419 -23.34 12.57 14.78
C LEU A 419 -24.58 11.97 15.42
#